data_AF-A0A2N8E2J5-F1
#
_entry.id   AF-A0A2N8E2J5-F1
#
_cell.length_a   1.000
_cell.length_b   1.000
_cell.length_c   1.000
_cell.angle_alpha   90.00
_cell.angle_beta   90.00
_cell.angle_gamma   90.00
#
_symmetry.space_group_name_H-M   'P 1'
#
loop_
_entity.id
_entity.type
_entity.pdbx_description
1 polymer ?
#
loop_
_entity_poly.entity_id
_entity_poly.type
_entity_poly.pdbx_seq_one_letter_code
_entity_poly.pdbx_strand_id
1 'polypeptide(L)'
;MKFLFVLIFLFVTSAAQAEPNCKVDLNADGICDSYSVSLPADDLDFSNITISIGGTDEKRTGSFELGNGGLSSGYIPGDFSLLIDYQIHNTLITKYDFRWNLSVKDWVLYKMSQWEEPYRDEKYSIGGEEVPSEAKFPRQFDVRRIDCCVKFSQFSGNGPIVKNVAENKKIMEIHNDFKYIFKKLPEGEKSSLFFKADAAGERISIPKDLIYEIALIVGDDNVVAVNDYAYYLYRNKEPILAAMLLKVINQKYPKRVVAVLNLADAYWDIGMKKDACLLYKDYANKMNEQGKSSRIPASVKSKLDCP
;
A
#
# COMPACT_ATOMS: atom_id res chain seq x y z
N MET A 1 47.41 50.55 39.28
CA MET A 1 46.84 49.22 38.96
C MET A 1 45.79 49.42 37.88
N LYS A 2 45.95 48.75 36.74
CA LYS A 2 45.19 48.96 35.49
C LYS A 2 43.82 48.28 35.54
N PHE A 3 42.81 48.95 34.98
CA PHE A 3 41.53 48.37 34.57
C PHE A 3 41.74 47.28 33.52
N LEU A 4 40.95 46.20 33.58
CA LEU A 4 40.73 45.34 32.42
C LEU A 4 39.24 44.96 32.34
N PHE A 5 38.61 45.51 31.32
CA PHE A 5 37.33 45.07 30.75
C PHE A 5 37.52 43.67 30.13
N VAL A 6 36.59 42.75 30.37
CA VAL A 6 36.40 41.59 29.49
C VAL A 6 34.92 41.49 29.14
N LEU A 7 34.65 41.61 27.85
CA LEU A 7 33.36 41.48 27.18
C LEU A 7 33.18 40.02 26.72
N ILE A 8 31.98 39.48 26.96
CA ILE A 8 31.17 38.59 26.09
C ILE A 8 31.76 37.22 25.69
N PHE A 9 31.02 36.14 25.97
CA PHE A 9 30.26 35.39 24.95
C PHE A 9 29.26 34.42 25.60
N LEU A 10 27.97 34.68 25.34
CA LEU A 10 26.86 33.76 25.58
C LEU A 10 27.05 32.54 24.68
N PHE A 11 27.32 31.38 25.27
CA PHE A 11 27.14 30.11 24.57
C PHE A 11 25.65 29.79 24.55
N VAL A 12 24.98 30.21 23.47
CA VAL A 12 23.73 29.59 23.05
C VAL A 12 24.09 28.18 22.61
N THR A 13 23.83 27.19 23.47
CA THR A 13 23.94 25.80 23.10
C THR A 13 22.97 25.54 21.96
N SER A 14 23.56 25.11 20.85
CA SER A 14 22.94 24.68 19.60
C SER A 14 21.55 24.08 19.79
N ALA A 15 20.54 24.76 19.25
CA ALA A 15 19.35 24.06 18.79
C ALA A 15 19.83 23.01 17.79
N ALA A 16 19.62 21.74 18.10
CA ALA A 16 19.75 20.66 17.13
C ALA A 16 18.83 21.02 15.95
N GLN A 17 19.42 21.47 14.85
CA GLN A 17 18.71 21.53 13.58
C GLN A 17 18.44 20.09 13.20
N ALA A 18 17.20 19.64 13.39
CA ALA A 18 16.71 18.44 12.75
C ALA A 18 16.97 18.60 11.25
N GLU A 19 17.77 17.71 10.66
CA GLU A 19 17.91 17.65 9.21
C GLU A 19 16.50 17.45 8.61
N PRO A 20 16.04 18.32 7.71
CA PRO A 20 14.62 18.36 7.34
C PRO A 20 14.21 17.26 6.36
N ASN A 21 15.11 16.39 5.91
CA ASN A 21 14.79 15.36 4.92
C ASN A 21 15.20 13.97 5.40
N CYS A 22 14.39 13.41 6.30
CA CYS A 22 14.49 11.99 6.57
C CYS A 22 14.08 11.18 5.35
N LYS A 23 15.03 10.49 4.71
CA LYS A 23 14.75 9.73 3.50
C LYS A 23 13.94 8.47 3.79
N VAL A 24 14.26 7.76 4.88
CA VAL A 24 13.61 6.51 5.28
C VAL A 24 13.70 6.33 6.80
N ASP A 25 12.57 6.11 7.46
CA ASP A 25 12.44 5.70 8.87
C ASP A 25 11.70 4.36 8.87
N LEU A 26 12.45 3.26 8.97
CA LEU A 26 11.94 1.89 8.86
C LEU A 26 11.42 1.36 10.18
N ASN A 27 11.82 1.92 11.33
CA ASN A 27 11.38 1.49 12.65
C ASN A 27 10.33 2.43 13.30
N ALA A 28 9.98 3.53 12.63
CA ALA A 28 9.05 4.57 13.05
C ALA A 28 9.43 5.26 14.38
N ASP A 29 10.73 5.43 14.64
CA ASP A 29 11.22 6.14 15.83
C ASP A 29 11.48 7.64 15.59
N GLY A 30 11.30 8.12 14.35
CA GLY A 30 11.55 9.50 13.95
C GLY A 30 13.00 9.81 13.60
N ILE A 31 13.89 8.80 13.61
CA ILE A 31 15.29 8.87 13.22
C ILE A 31 15.47 8.04 11.94
N CYS A 32 16.30 8.53 11.02
CA CYS A 32 16.45 7.88 9.73
C CYS A 32 17.33 6.64 9.80
N ASP A 33 16.86 5.59 9.15
CA ASP A 33 17.60 4.37 8.92
C ASP A 33 18.33 4.44 7.58
N SER A 34 19.41 3.66 7.47
CA SER A 34 20.07 3.43 6.19
C SER A 34 20.11 1.94 5.91
N TYR A 35 20.10 1.56 4.63
CA TYR A 35 20.23 0.17 4.24
C TYR A 35 21.18 0.01 3.05
N SER A 36 21.78 -1.17 2.95
CA SER A 36 22.58 -1.59 1.81
C SER A 36 22.15 -2.97 1.34
N VAL A 37 22.32 -3.21 0.03
CA VAL A 37 22.15 -4.52 -0.58
C VAL A 37 23.50 -4.95 -1.13
N SER A 38 23.95 -6.15 -0.78
CA SER A 38 25.22 -6.71 -1.24
C SER A 38 25.04 -8.15 -1.69
N LEU A 39 25.69 -8.53 -2.78
CA LEU A 39 25.75 -9.92 -3.25
C LEU A 39 26.85 -10.68 -2.48
N PRO A 40 26.53 -11.84 -1.86
CA PRO A 40 27.54 -12.76 -1.34
C PRO A 40 28.53 -13.17 -2.43
N ALA A 41 29.79 -13.38 -2.07
CA ALA A 41 30.83 -13.78 -3.02
C ALA A 41 30.62 -15.21 -3.56
N ASP A 42 30.04 -16.08 -2.75
CA ASP A 42 29.93 -17.52 -3.01
C ASP A 42 28.52 -17.97 -3.44
N ASP A 43 27.55 -17.05 -3.43
CA ASP A 43 26.16 -17.32 -3.75
C ASP A 43 25.53 -16.09 -4.43
N LEU A 44 25.42 -16.16 -5.77
CA LEU A 44 24.92 -15.07 -6.59
C LEU A 44 23.39 -15.00 -6.63
N ASP A 45 22.69 -16.03 -6.13
CA ASP A 45 21.23 -16.09 -6.16
C ASP A 45 20.63 -15.30 -4.99
N PHE A 46 21.40 -15.16 -3.90
CA PHE A 46 21.00 -14.43 -2.71
C PHE A 46 21.56 -13.00 -2.66
N SER A 47 20.83 -12.12 -2.00
CA SER A 47 21.23 -10.75 -1.67
C SER A 47 21.13 -10.53 -0.17
N ASN A 48 22.21 -10.04 0.44
CA ASN A 48 22.20 -9.63 1.83
C ASN A 48 21.71 -8.18 1.92
N ILE A 49 20.61 -7.99 2.62
CA ILE A 49 20.09 -6.68 2.98
C ILE A 49 20.54 -6.38 4.40
N THR A 50 21.31 -5.30 4.59
CA THR A 50 21.71 -4.83 5.92
C THR A 50 21.07 -3.49 6.20
N ILE A 51 20.30 -3.40 7.29
CA ILE A 51 19.69 -2.15 7.78
C ILE A 51 20.51 -1.70 9.00
N SER A 52 20.97 -0.45 8.98
CA SER A 52 21.61 0.22 10.12
C SER A 52 20.59 1.14 10.78
N ILE A 53 20.35 0.91 12.08
CA ILE A 53 19.31 1.62 12.84
C ILE A 53 19.78 3.02 13.19
N GLY A 54 19.00 4.03 12.79
CA GLY A 54 19.28 5.44 13.01
C GLY A 54 19.57 5.77 14.47
N GLY A 55 20.58 6.61 14.72
CA GLY A 55 20.93 7.04 16.08
C GLY A 55 21.56 5.95 16.96
N THR A 56 21.89 4.78 16.40
CA THR A 56 22.55 3.67 17.11
C THR A 56 23.67 3.06 16.26
N ASP A 57 24.51 2.21 16.88
CA ASP A 57 25.49 1.37 16.19
C ASP A 57 24.89 -0.01 15.78
N GLU A 58 23.59 -0.22 16.00
CA GLU A 58 22.95 -1.51 15.76
C GLU A 58 22.64 -1.74 14.27
N LYS A 59 22.84 -2.98 13.83
CA LYS A 59 22.52 -3.43 12.47
C LYS A 59 21.69 -4.70 12.50
N ARG A 60 20.86 -4.90 11.49
CA ARG A 60 20.15 -6.15 11.21
C ARG A 60 20.41 -6.55 9.77
N THR A 61 20.66 -7.84 9.55
CA THR A 61 20.95 -8.36 8.21
C THR A 61 20.11 -9.59 7.96
N GLY A 62 19.44 -9.65 6.81
CA GLY A 62 18.78 -10.85 6.30
C GLY A 62 19.20 -11.11 4.85
N SER A 63 19.15 -12.38 4.44
CA SER A 63 19.52 -12.82 3.10
C SER A 63 18.30 -13.36 2.35
N PHE A 64 18.11 -12.89 1.11
CA PHE A 64 16.92 -13.18 0.30
C PHE A 64 17.28 -13.33 -1.19
N GLU A 65 16.56 -14.18 -1.91
CA GLU A 65 16.55 -14.18 -3.38
C GLU A 65 15.68 -13.01 -3.85
N LEU A 66 16.29 -11.88 -4.24
CA LEU A 66 15.54 -10.68 -4.64
C LEU A 66 15.27 -10.63 -6.15
N GLY A 67 16.11 -11.27 -6.97
CA GLY A 67 16.17 -11.01 -8.40
C GLY A 67 16.46 -9.53 -8.66
N ASN A 68 15.58 -8.84 -9.40
CA ASN A 68 15.61 -7.40 -9.63
C ASN A 68 14.81 -6.61 -8.57
N GLY A 69 14.40 -7.27 -7.49
CA GLY A 69 13.65 -6.69 -6.39
C GLY A 69 14.53 -5.87 -5.46
N GLY A 70 13.93 -5.44 -4.35
CA GLY A 70 14.64 -4.65 -3.34
C GLY A 70 13.77 -4.36 -2.14
N LEU A 71 14.35 -3.58 -1.22
CA LEU A 71 13.65 -3.03 -0.08
C LEU A 71 12.92 -1.76 -0.48
N SER A 72 11.64 -1.68 -0.11
CA SER A 72 10.88 -0.43 -0.12
C SER A 72 10.27 -0.16 1.25
N SER A 73 10.12 1.10 1.61
CA SER A 73 9.33 1.49 2.79
C SER A 73 7.92 0.90 2.67
N GLY A 74 7.41 0.38 3.78
CA GLY A 74 6.07 -0.17 3.85
C GLY A 74 5.03 0.94 3.86
N TYR A 75 3.78 0.54 3.61
CA TYR A 75 2.66 1.49 3.60
C TYR A 75 2.31 2.00 5.00
N ILE A 76 2.38 1.14 6.02
CA ILE A 76 2.16 1.54 7.42
C ILE A 76 3.52 1.91 8.03
N PRO A 77 3.64 3.02 8.80
CA PRO A 77 4.91 3.39 9.43
C PRO A 77 5.48 2.28 10.30
N GLY A 78 6.80 2.07 10.19
CA GLY A 78 7.50 0.97 10.87
C GLY A 78 7.50 -0.34 10.08
N ASP A 79 6.86 -0.35 8.91
CA ASP A 79 6.91 -1.48 7.98
C ASP A 79 7.96 -1.26 6.88
N PHE A 80 8.49 -2.36 6.38
CA PHE A 80 9.13 -2.40 5.07
C PHE A 80 8.68 -3.63 4.30
N SER A 81 8.85 -3.56 2.98
CA SER A 81 8.49 -4.61 2.05
C SER A 81 9.71 -5.07 1.26
N LEU A 82 9.77 -6.37 0.98
CA LEU A 82 10.72 -6.97 0.03
C LEU A 82 9.94 -7.63 -1.10
N LEU A 83 10.31 -7.34 -2.34
CA LEU A 83 9.92 -8.17 -3.49
C LEU A 83 10.92 -9.32 -3.63
N ILE A 84 10.41 -10.55 -3.58
CA ILE A 84 11.20 -11.79 -3.61
C ILE A 84 11.11 -12.37 -5.03
N ASP A 85 12.25 -12.83 -5.53
CA ASP A 85 12.43 -13.37 -6.88
C ASP A 85 11.77 -12.51 -7.98
N TYR A 86 11.96 -11.19 -7.88
CA TYR A 86 11.27 -10.27 -8.76
C TYR A 86 11.97 -10.17 -10.10
N GLN A 87 11.27 -10.53 -11.18
CA GLN A 87 11.74 -10.34 -12.54
C GLN A 87 10.79 -9.40 -13.27
N ILE A 88 11.32 -8.46 -14.07
CA ILE A 88 10.58 -7.31 -14.63
C ILE A 88 9.38 -7.74 -15.52
N HIS A 89 9.44 -8.93 -16.11
CA HIS A 89 8.39 -9.45 -17.00
C HIS A 89 7.64 -10.66 -16.46
N ASN A 90 7.97 -11.14 -15.27
CA ASN A 90 7.22 -12.20 -14.64
C ASN A 90 5.86 -11.65 -14.17
N THR A 91 4.78 -12.33 -14.46
CA THR A 91 3.46 -11.90 -14.00
C THR A 91 3.26 -12.20 -12.52
N LEU A 92 3.91 -13.23 -11.98
CA LEU A 92 3.85 -13.58 -10.57
C LEU A 92 4.67 -12.58 -9.75
N ILE A 93 4.06 -12.10 -8.66
CA ILE A 93 4.70 -11.29 -7.65
C ILE A 93 4.77 -12.10 -6.36
N THR A 94 5.93 -12.13 -5.72
CA THR A 94 6.09 -12.56 -4.33
C THR A 94 6.58 -11.39 -3.50
N LYS A 95 5.94 -11.13 -2.36
CA LYS A 95 6.25 -9.99 -1.49
C LYS A 95 6.19 -10.39 -0.03
N TYR A 96 7.23 -10.04 0.73
CA TYR A 96 7.26 -10.18 2.18
C TYR A 96 7.18 -8.82 2.84
N ASP A 97 6.32 -8.68 3.84
CA ASP A 97 6.17 -7.46 4.63
C ASP A 97 6.60 -7.71 6.07
N PHE A 98 7.49 -6.85 6.54
CA PHE A 98 8.04 -6.87 7.88
C PHE A 98 7.60 -5.64 8.65
N ARG A 99 7.38 -5.78 9.96
CA ARG A 99 6.97 -4.71 10.87
C ARG A 99 7.90 -4.64 12.06
N TRP A 100 8.36 -3.45 12.41
CA TRP A 100 9.18 -3.23 13.59
C TRP A 100 8.45 -3.68 14.85
N ASN A 101 9.14 -4.46 15.68
CA ASN A 101 8.62 -4.93 16.95
C ASN A 101 9.54 -4.49 18.09
N LEU A 102 9.03 -3.57 18.92
CA LEU A 102 9.75 -2.96 20.03
C LEU A 102 10.26 -3.98 21.07
N SER A 103 9.51 -5.07 21.30
CA SER A 103 9.89 -6.07 22.31
C SER A 103 11.09 -6.91 21.88
N VAL A 104 11.22 -7.19 20.58
CA VAL A 104 12.35 -7.98 20.05
C VAL A 104 13.45 -7.13 19.41
N LYS A 105 13.23 -5.82 19.27
CA LYS A 105 14.13 -4.85 18.63
C LYS A 105 14.60 -5.31 17.24
N ASP A 106 13.64 -5.79 16.46
CA ASP A 106 13.85 -6.25 15.09
C ASP A 106 12.54 -6.12 14.31
N TRP A 107 12.65 -6.17 12.99
CA TRP A 107 11.49 -6.30 12.13
C TRP A 107 11.05 -7.75 12.06
N VAL A 108 9.76 -7.98 12.26
CA VAL A 108 9.15 -9.30 12.27
C VAL A 108 8.32 -9.46 11.01
N LEU A 109 8.51 -10.58 10.29
CA LEU A 109 7.65 -10.94 9.17
C LEU A 109 6.22 -11.10 9.67
N TYR A 110 5.31 -10.29 9.15
CA TYR A 110 3.89 -10.37 9.52
C TYR A 110 3.00 -10.75 8.35
N LYS A 111 3.50 -10.66 7.11
CA LYS A 111 2.73 -11.02 5.93
C LYS A 111 3.60 -11.52 4.78
N MET A 112 3.13 -12.56 4.13
CA MET A 112 3.65 -13.06 2.86
C MET A 112 2.51 -13.02 1.84
N SER A 113 2.76 -12.41 0.69
CA SER A 113 1.77 -12.18 -0.35
C SER A 113 2.29 -12.71 -1.69
N GLN A 114 1.45 -13.42 -2.41
CA GLN A 114 1.64 -13.76 -3.82
C GLN A 114 0.41 -13.36 -4.63
N TRP A 115 0.61 -12.85 -5.84
CA TRP A 115 -0.46 -12.57 -6.79
C TRP A 115 0.10 -12.45 -8.21
N GLU A 116 -0.79 -12.52 -9.19
CA GLU A 116 -0.45 -12.27 -10.59
C GLU A 116 -0.82 -10.85 -11.01
N GLU A 117 0.06 -10.23 -11.78
CA GLU A 117 -0.14 -8.98 -12.51
C GLU A 117 -0.03 -9.23 -14.02
N PRO A 118 -1.14 -9.60 -14.68
CA PRO A 118 -1.09 -10.05 -16.08
C PRO A 118 -0.54 -9.01 -17.05
N TYR A 119 -0.73 -7.72 -16.75
CA TYR A 119 -0.19 -6.61 -17.55
C TYR A 119 1.34 -6.56 -17.62
N ARG A 120 2.06 -7.30 -16.76
CA ARG A 120 3.53 -7.37 -16.76
C ARG A 120 4.09 -8.32 -17.83
N ASP A 121 3.25 -9.19 -18.39
CA ASP A 121 3.62 -10.14 -19.43
C ASP A 121 4.40 -9.45 -20.57
N GLU A 122 5.42 -10.13 -21.10
CA GLU A 122 6.33 -9.57 -22.12
C GLU A 122 5.59 -9.06 -23.35
N LYS A 123 4.49 -9.70 -23.75
CA LYS A 123 3.72 -9.25 -24.93
C LYS A 123 3.15 -7.84 -24.76
N TYR A 124 2.86 -7.44 -23.51
CA TYR A 124 2.40 -6.10 -23.18
C TYR A 124 3.56 -5.15 -22.84
N SER A 125 4.51 -5.61 -22.02
CA SER A 125 5.58 -4.74 -21.48
C SER A 125 6.68 -4.44 -22.49
N ILE A 126 6.96 -5.36 -23.43
CA ILE A 126 7.95 -5.19 -24.50
C ILE A 126 7.28 -5.27 -25.87
N GLY A 127 6.33 -6.20 -26.05
CA GLY A 127 5.69 -6.48 -27.35
C GLY A 127 4.75 -5.36 -27.84
N GLY A 128 4.38 -4.41 -26.97
CA GLY A 128 3.56 -3.25 -27.34
C GLY A 128 2.09 -3.59 -27.60
N GLU A 129 1.62 -4.80 -27.27
CA GLU A 129 0.20 -5.13 -27.30
C GLU A 129 -0.57 -4.28 -26.29
N GLU A 130 -1.78 -3.84 -26.65
CA GLU A 130 -2.65 -3.15 -25.71
C GLU A 130 -3.11 -4.12 -24.60
N VAL A 131 -2.96 -3.69 -23.34
CA VAL A 131 -3.41 -4.49 -22.18
C VAL A 131 -4.94 -4.52 -22.15
N PRO A 132 -5.58 -5.71 -22.30
CA PRO A 132 -7.02 -5.85 -22.15
C PRO A 132 -7.48 -5.37 -20.77
N SER A 133 -8.68 -4.81 -20.68
CA SER A 133 -9.17 -4.22 -19.43
C SER A 133 -9.15 -5.20 -18.25
N GLU A 134 -9.41 -6.48 -18.51
CA GLU A 134 -9.40 -7.55 -17.52
C GLU A 134 -7.98 -7.89 -17.03
N ALA A 135 -6.97 -7.78 -17.91
CA ALA A 135 -5.56 -8.04 -17.60
C ALA A 135 -4.92 -6.92 -16.75
N LYS A 136 -5.58 -5.76 -16.64
CA LYS A 136 -5.16 -4.67 -15.76
C LYS A 136 -5.37 -5.00 -14.27
N PHE A 137 -6.23 -5.96 -13.95
CA PHE A 137 -6.51 -6.34 -12.58
C PHE A 137 -5.50 -7.36 -12.05
N PRO A 138 -4.88 -7.10 -10.89
CA PRO A 138 -4.23 -8.14 -10.12
C PRO A 138 -5.20 -9.28 -9.79
N ARG A 139 -4.71 -10.51 -9.81
CA ARG A 139 -5.54 -11.71 -9.61
C ARG A 139 -4.77 -12.81 -8.89
N GLN A 140 -5.47 -13.89 -8.52
CA GLN A 140 -4.87 -15.06 -7.88
C GLN A 140 -4.07 -14.73 -6.61
N PHE A 141 -4.66 -13.90 -5.74
CA PHE A 141 -4.02 -13.55 -4.47
C PHE A 141 -3.95 -14.76 -3.52
N ASP A 142 -2.76 -15.05 -3.02
CA ASP A 142 -2.51 -15.83 -1.81
C ASP A 142 -1.83 -14.91 -0.78
N VAL A 143 -2.58 -14.48 0.23
CA VAL A 143 -2.10 -13.57 1.28
C VAL A 143 -2.18 -14.26 2.64
N ARG A 144 -1.01 -14.48 3.23
CA ARG A 144 -0.83 -15.16 4.52
C ARG A 144 -0.33 -14.18 5.56
N ARG A 145 -1.12 -13.99 6.63
CA ARG A 145 -0.65 -13.34 7.87
C ARG A 145 0.17 -14.33 8.68
N ILE A 146 1.35 -13.92 9.10
CA ILE A 146 2.35 -14.76 9.74
C ILE A 146 2.35 -14.51 11.25
N ASP A 147 2.21 -15.59 12.01
CA ASP A 147 2.25 -15.52 13.46
C ASP A 147 3.67 -15.17 13.89
N CYS A 148 3.78 -14.30 14.89
CA CYS A 148 5.05 -13.83 15.42
C CYS A 148 5.91 -15.02 15.89
N CYS A 149 7.25 -14.94 15.93
CA CYS A 149 8.09 -13.76 15.77
C CYS A 149 9.29 -14.04 14.86
N VAL A 150 9.00 -14.44 13.64
CA VAL A 150 10.02 -14.68 12.62
C VAL A 150 10.71 -13.36 12.27
N LYS A 151 11.95 -13.17 12.73
CA LYS A 151 12.69 -11.91 12.59
C LYS A 151 13.33 -11.81 11.21
N PHE A 152 13.45 -10.60 10.70
CA PHE A 152 14.22 -10.27 9.50
C PHE A 152 15.65 -10.80 9.58
N SER A 153 16.30 -10.65 10.74
CA SER A 153 17.66 -11.14 10.96
C SER A 153 17.84 -12.66 10.96
N GLN A 154 16.74 -13.42 10.92
CA GLN A 154 16.77 -14.89 10.87
C GLN A 154 16.70 -15.43 9.43
N PHE A 155 16.51 -14.57 8.42
CA PHE A 155 16.46 -15.01 7.03
C PHE A 155 17.85 -15.29 6.48
N SER A 156 18.06 -16.54 6.08
CA SER A 156 19.21 -17.04 5.33
C SER A 156 18.79 -18.25 4.51
N GLY A 157 19.30 -18.42 3.29
CA GLY A 157 18.86 -19.50 2.39
C GLY A 157 17.34 -19.49 2.21
N ASN A 158 16.69 -20.66 2.30
CA ASN A 158 15.23 -20.81 2.19
C ASN A 158 14.41 -20.09 3.27
N GLY A 159 15.07 -19.48 4.25
CA GLY A 159 14.42 -18.77 5.36
C GLY A 159 13.84 -19.71 6.43
N PRO A 160 13.39 -19.13 7.55
CA PRO A 160 12.78 -19.86 8.65
C PRO A 160 11.39 -20.40 8.31
N ILE A 161 11.00 -21.48 9.00
CA ILE A 161 9.64 -22.03 8.91
C ILE A 161 8.67 -21.02 9.55
N VAL A 162 7.66 -20.63 8.79
CA VAL A 162 6.61 -19.70 9.22
C VAL A 162 5.34 -20.44 9.63
N LYS A 163 4.58 -19.84 10.55
CA LYS A 163 3.25 -20.33 10.94
C LYS A 163 2.21 -19.28 10.57
N ASN A 164 1.08 -19.72 10.01
CA ASN A 164 -0.02 -18.81 9.71
C ASN A 164 -0.76 -18.41 10.99
N VAL A 165 -1.19 -17.16 11.05
CA VAL A 165 -2.14 -16.66 12.04
C VAL A 165 -3.48 -17.38 11.86
N ALA A 166 -4.18 -17.66 12.97
CA ALA A 166 -5.54 -18.20 12.93
C ALA A 166 -6.52 -17.20 12.28
N GLU A 167 -7.50 -17.68 11.53
CA GLU A 167 -8.36 -16.83 10.68
C GLU A 167 -9.04 -15.68 11.43
N ASN A 168 -9.52 -15.91 12.66
CA ASN A 168 -10.12 -14.86 13.49
C ASN A 168 -9.13 -13.74 13.85
N LYS A 169 -7.88 -14.10 14.18
CA LYS A 169 -6.82 -13.14 14.48
C LYS A 169 -6.36 -12.42 13.21
N LYS A 170 -6.29 -13.11 12.07
CA LYS A 170 -6.01 -12.50 10.75
C LYS A 170 -7.03 -11.41 10.43
N ILE A 171 -8.33 -11.71 10.52
CA ILE A 171 -9.40 -10.73 10.26
C ILE A 171 -9.26 -9.52 11.19
N MET A 172 -9.03 -9.75 12.49
CA MET A 172 -8.80 -8.67 13.46
C MET A 172 -7.60 -7.79 13.10
N GLU A 173 -6.48 -8.38 12.66
CA GLU A 173 -5.28 -7.63 12.24
C GLU A 173 -5.56 -6.77 11.00
N ILE A 174 -6.29 -7.30 10.02
CA ILE A 174 -6.72 -6.53 8.83
C ILE A 174 -7.63 -5.36 9.25
N HIS A 175 -8.57 -5.58 10.17
CA HIS A 175 -9.39 -4.50 10.73
C HIS A 175 -8.56 -3.42 11.42
N ASN A 176 -7.50 -3.80 12.15
CA ASN A 176 -6.63 -2.85 12.83
C ASN A 176 -5.81 -2.00 11.84
N ASP A 177 -5.22 -2.65 10.83
CA ASP A 177 -4.49 -1.95 9.76
C ASP A 177 -5.44 -0.99 9.01
N PHE A 178 -6.65 -1.46 8.63
CA PHE A 178 -7.63 -0.60 7.96
C PHE A 178 -8.12 0.55 8.83
N LYS A 179 -8.33 0.32 10.14
CA LYS A 179 -8.71 1.38 11.08
C LYS A 179 -7.64 2.46 11.20
N TYR A 180 -6.36 2.08 11.16
CA TYR A 180 -5.26 3.05 11.12
C TYR A 180 -5.34 3.90 9.84
N ILE A 181 -5.47 3.25 8.67
CA ILE A 181 -5.57 3.94 7.37
C ILE A 181 -6.78 4.87 7.33
N PHE A 182 -7.95 4.39 7.78
CA PHE A 182 -9.18 5.16 7.75
C PHE A 182 -9.10 6.44 8.60
N LYS A 183 -8.45 6.36 9.78
CA LYS A 183 -8.20 7.54 10.63
C LYS A 183 -7.35 8.61 9.95
N LYS A 184 -6.53 8.23 8.97
CA LYS A 184 -5.68 9.13 8.20
C LYS A 184 -6.39 9.77 7.00
N LEU A 185 -7.51 9.21 6.53
CA LEU A 185 -8.24 9.75 5.37
C LEU A 185 -8.60 11.24 5.47
N PRO A 186 -9.07 11.76 6.62
CA PRO A 186 -9.39 13.19 6.75
C PRO A 186 -8.20 14.13 6.54
N GLU A 187 -6.96 13.65 6.70
CA GLU A 187 -5.75 14.45 6.49
C GLU A 187 -5.51 14.75 4.99
N GLY A 188 -6.08 13.93 4.08
CA GLY A 188 -6.00 14.15 2.63
C GLY A 188 -4.57 14.27 2.13
N GLU A 189 -4.28 15.31 1.34
CA GLU A 189 -2.96 15.60 0.76
C GLU A 189 -1.87 15.93 1.79
N LYS A 190 -2.26 16.22 3.04
CA LYS A 190 -1.32 16.48 4.14
C LYS A 190 -0.86 15.21 4.84
N SER A 191 -1.48 14.08 4.54
CA SER A 191 -1.16 12.80 5.16
C SER A 191 0.13 12.23 4.60
N SER A 192 1.13 12.01 5.45
CA SER A 192 2.35 11.27 5.09
C SER A 192 2.10 9.79 4.78
N LEU A 193 0.89 9.27 5.04
CA LEU A 193 0.48 7.93 4.63
C LEU A 193 0.19 7.84 3.12
N PHE A 194 -0.18 8.97 2.52
CA PHE A 194 -0.75 9.03 1.18
C PHE A 194 0.13 9.82 0.20
N PHE A 195 0.91 10.77 0.72
CA PHE A 195 1.74 11.67 -0.07
C PHE A 195 3.15 11.72 0.53
N LYS A 196 4.15 11.82 -0.35
CA LYS A 196 5.54 12.03 0.07
C LYS A 196 5.71 13.43 0.65
N ALA A 197 6.47 13.53 1.74
CA ALA A 197 6.61 14.77 2.48
C ALA A 197 7.38 15.87 1.71
N ASP A 198 8.27 15.47 0.80
CA ASP A 198 9.25 16.32 0.12
C ASP A 198 8.98 16.56 -1.38
N ALA A 199 8.00 15.83 -1.94
CA ALA A 199 7.61 15.95 -3.34
C ALA A 199 6.17 16.44 -3.42
N ALA A 200 5.99 17.71 -3.81
CA ALA A 200 4.69 18.38 -3.87
C ALA A 200 3.67 17.55 -4.67
N GLY A 201 2.78 16.85 -3.95
CA GLY A 201 1.71 16.04 -4.52
C GLY A 201 2.13 14.65 -5.05
N GLU A 202 3.36 14.21 -4.83
CA GLU A 202 3.74 12.83 -5.20
C GLU A 202 3.09 11.82 -4.24
N ARG A 203 2.45 10.81 -4.82
CA ARG A 203 1.63 9.85 -4.08
C ARG A 203 2.44 8.62 -3.68
N ILE A 204 2.10 8.08 -2.51
CA ILE A 204 2.61 6.79 -2.06
C ILE A 204 1.80 5.69 -2.75
N SER A 205 2.51 4.74 -3.37
CA SER A 205 1.89 3.58 -4.02
C SER A 205 1.15 2.72 -3.00
N ILE A 206 -0.08 2.34 -3.34
CA ILE A 206 -0.96 1.58 -2.43
C ILE A 206 -0.76 0.08 -2.70
N PRO A 207 -0.42 -0.72 -1.67
CA PRO A 207 -0.18 -2.14 -1.87
C PRO A 207 -1.44 -2.88 -2.35
N LYS A 208 -1.34 -3.63 -3.45
CA LYS A 208 -2.45 -4.40 -4.04
C LYS A 208 -2.96 -5.48 -3.10
N ASP A 209 -2.05 -6.13 -2.39
CA ASP A 209 -2.36 -7.17 -1.41
C ASP A 209 -3.12 -6.60 -0.19
N LEU A 210 -2.83 -5.37 0.23
CA LEU A 210 -3.63 -4.67 1.24
C LEU A 210 -5.07 -4.43 0.75
N ILE A 211 -5.26 -4.04 -0.51
CA ILE A 211 -6.60 -3.86 -1.09
C ILE A 211 -7.37 -5.18 -1.12
N TYR A 212 -6.70 -6.28 -1.48
CA TYR A 212 -7.27 -7.61 -1.39
C TYR A 212 -7.69 -7.95 0.05
N GLU A 213 -6.85 -7.70 1.05
CA GLU A 213 -7.19 -7.96 2.46
C GLU A 213 -8.38 -7.11 2.94
N ILE A 214 -8.44 -5.82 2.59
CA ILE A 214 -9.58 -4.96 2.92
C ILE A 214 -10.87 -5.51 2.31
N ALA A 215 -10.82 -6.09 1.11
CA ALA A 215 -11.97 -6.72 0.48
C ALA A 215 -12.53 -7.91 1.28
N LEU A 216 -11.69 -8.63 2.03
CA LEU A 216 -12.10 -9.76 2.86
C LEU A 216 -12.92 -9.34 4.08
N ILE A 217 -12.72 -8.12 4.59
CA ILE A 217 -13.36 -7.63 5.81
C ILE A 217 -14.59 -6.76 5.56
N VAL A 218 -15.03 -6.59 4.32
CA VAL A 218 -16.20 -5.73 4.01
C VAL A 218 -17.45 -6.27 4.72
N GLY A 219 -17.97 -5.51 5.68
CA GLY A 219 -19.04 -5.90 6.61
C GLY A 219 -19.97 -4.73 6.94
N ASP A 220 -21.10 -5.01 7.61
CA ASP A 220 -22.11 -3.99 7.92
C ASP A 220 -21.53 -2.86 8.78
N ASP A 221 -20.57 -3.20 9.63
CA ASP A 221 -19.88 -2.31 10.57
C ASP A 221 -18.90 -1.34 9.89
N ASN A 222 -18.38 -1.69 8.71
CA ASN A 222 -17.31 -0.93 8.08
C ASN A 222 -17.56 -0.55 6.61
N VAL A 223 -18.65 -1.02 5.99
CA VAL A 223 -18.89 -0.82 4.56
C VAL A 223 -18.79 0.66 4.21
N VAL A 224 -19.30 1.55 5.07
CA VAL A 224 -19.24 3.00 4.87
C VAL A 224 -17.81 3.46 4.65
N ALA A 225 -16.95 3.15 5.62
CA ALA A 225 -15.52 3.46 5.58
C ALA A 225 -14.80 2.85 4.37
N VAL A 226 -15.09 1.59 4.02
CA VAL A 226 -14.42 0.93 2.88
C VAL A 226 -14.81 1.59 1.55
N ASN A 227 -16.08 1.98 1.37
CA ASN A 227 -16.50 2.71 0.18
C ASN A 227 -15.84 4.09 0.08
N ASP A 228 -15.69 4.79 1.22
CA ASP A 228 -15.05 6.10 1.25
C ASP A 228 -13.56 5.96 0.93
N TYR A 229 -12.91 4.88 1.40
CA TYR A 229 -11.55 4.54 0.99
C TYR A 229 -11.46 4.19 -0.49
N ALA A 230 -12.39 3.40 -1.04
CA ALA A 230 -12.41 3.09 -2.46
C ALA A 230 -12.63 4.33 -3.35
N TYR A 231 -13.46 5.28 -2.89
CA TYR A 231 -13.60 6.58 -3.54
C TYR A 231 -12.28 7.39 -3.46
N TYR A 232 -11.60 7.35 -2.33
CA TYR A 232 -10.25 7.93 -2.20
C TYR A 232 -9.27 7.31 -3.20
N LEU A 233 -9.24 5.98 -3.37
CA LEU A 233 -8.40 5.30 -4.38
C LEU A 233 -8.69 5.84 -5.79
N TYR A 234 -9.98 5.92 -6.15
CA TYR A 234 -10.41 6.43 -7.44
C TYR A 234 -9.95 7.87 -7.68
N ARG A 235 -10.18 8.76 -6.71
CA ARG A 235 -9.72 10.16 -6.76
C ARG A 235 -8.20 10.28 -6.84
N ASN A 236 -7.50 9.29 -6.31
CA ASN A 236 -6.06 9.19 -6.37
C ASN A 236 -5.50 8.45 -7.59
N LYS A 237 -6.27 8.39 -8.70
CA LYS A 237 -5.82 7.82 -9.97
C LYS A 237 -5.44 6.34 -9.86
N GLU A 238 -6.06 5.64 -8.91
CA GLU A 238 -5.99 4.18 -8.75
C GLU A 238 -7.35 3.54 -9.06
N PRO A 239 -7.92 3.73 -10.28
CA PRO A 239 -9.27 3.25 -10.58
C PRO A 239 -9.37 1.72 -10.60
N ILE A 240 -8.27 1.01 -10.88
CA ILE A 240 -8.23 -0.47 -10.83
C ILE A 240 -8.43 -0.94 -9.38
N LEU A 241 -7.66 -0.40 -8.43
CA LEU A 241 -7.77 -0.75 -7.01
C LEU A 241 -9.12 -0.32 -6.43
N ALA A 242 -9.62 0.86 -6.82
CA ALA A 242 -10.96 1.30 -6.46
C ALA A 242 -12.02 0.30 -6.93
N ALA A 243 -11.95 -0.10 -8.21
CA ALA A 243 -12.88 -1.07 -8.79
C ALA A 243 -12.83 -2.43 -8.10
N MET A 244 -11.65 -2.89 -7.66
CA MET A 244 -11.52 -4.14 -6.88
C MET A 244 -12.36 -4.11 -5.60
N LEU A 245 -12.27 -3.05 -4.78
CA LEU A 245 -13.08 -2.91 -3.58
C LEU A 245 -14.56 -2.68 -3.90
N LEU A 246 -14.85 -1.77 -4.83
CA LEU A 246 -16.22 -1.38 -5.18
C LEU A 246 -17.02 -2.55 -5.76
N LYS A 247 -16.38 -3.46 -6.50
CA LYS A 247 -17.01 -4.70 -6.99
C LYS A 247 -17.49 -5.56 -5.81
N VAL A 248 -16.66 -5.76 -4.79
CA VAL A 248 -17.02 -6.55 -3.60
C VAL A 248 -18.14 -5.85 -2.80
N ILE A 249 -18.04 -4.53 -2.63
CA ILE A 249 -19.09 -3.74 -1.96
C ILE A 249 -20.41 -3.85 -2.74
N ASN A 250 -20.39 -3.71 -4.06
CA ASN A 250 -21.60 -3.77 -4.88
C ASN A 250 -22.24 -5.16 -4.88
N GLN A 251 -21.42 -6.23 -4.86
CA GLN A 251 -21.92 -7.61 -4.75
C GLN A 251 -22.60 -7.86 -3.40
N LYS A 252 -22.02 -7.36 -2.29
CA LYS A 252 -22.56 -7.60 -0.94
C LYS A 252 -23.67 -6.61 -0.55
N TYR A 253 -23.60 -5.38 -1.04
CA TYR A 253 -24.52 -4.28 -0.72
C TYR A 253 -25.07 -3.60 -1.99
N PRO A 254 -25.80 -4.33 -2.86
CA PRO A 254 -26.27 -3.81 -4.15
C PRO A 254 -27.25 -2.63 -4.04
N LYS A 255 -27.84 -2.42 -2.86
CA LYS A 255 -28.71 -1.26 -2.57
C LYS A 255 -27.93 0.03 -2.31
N ARG A 256 -26.61 -0.05 -2.16
CA ARG A 256 -25.77 1.12 -1.87
C ARG A 256 -25.49 1.92 -3.13
N VAL A 257 -26.40 2.84 -3.42
CA VAL A 257 -26.40 3.69 -4.63
C VAL A 257 -25.05 4.38 -4.90
N VAL A 258 -24.38 4.87 -3.85
CA VAL A 258 -23.07 5.54 -3.99
C VAL A 258 -21.98 4.58 -4.51
N ALA A 259 -21.98 3.32 -4.06
CA ALA A 259 -21.01 2.33 -4.50
C ALA A 259 -21.22 1.94 -5.97
N VAL A 260 -22.48 1.86 -6.41
CA VAL A 260 -22.84 1.62 -7.83
C VAL A 260 -22.26 2.72 -8.72
N LEU A 261 -22.47 3.99 -8.35
CA LEU A 261 -21.93 5.13 -9.10
C LEU A 261 -20.40 5.09 -9.15
N ASN A 262 -19.76 4.92 -7.99
CA ASN A 262 -18.31 4.89 -7.89
C ASN A 262 -17.71 3.75 -8.73
N LEU A 263 -18.36 2.57 -8.75
CA LEU A 263 -17.92 1.45 -9.58
C LEU A 263 -18.08 1.77 -11.07
N ALA A 264 -19.17 2.43 -11.46
CA ALA A 264 -19.40 2.87 -12.84
C ALA A 264 -18.34 3.88 -13.30
N ASP A 265 -17.97 4.83 -12.44
CA ASP A 265 -16.90 5.79 -12.72
C ASP A 265 -15.53 5.09 -12.85
N ALA A 266 -15.21 4.17 -11.94
CA ALA A 266 -13.96 3.40 -12.00
C ALA A 266 -13.87 2.52 -13.26
N TYR A 267 -14.93 1.77 -13.59
CA TYR A 267 -15.02 0.96 -14.82
C TYR A 267 -14.94 1.81 -16.08
N TRP A 268 -15.57 2.98 -16.07
CA TRP A 268 -15.46 3.92 -17.18
C TRP A 268 -14.01 4.30 -17.42
N ASP A 269 -13.28 4.70 -16.37
CA ASP A 269 -11.91 5.20 -16.50
C ASP A 269 -10.89 4.13 -16.93
N ILE A 270 -11.13 2.86 -16.63
CA ILE A 270 -10.25 1.75 -17.05
C ILE A 270 -10.60 1.16 -18.43
N GLY A 271 -11.63 1.67 -19.09
CA GLY A 271 -12.04 1.25 -20.43
C GLY A 271 -13.13 0.17 -20.48
N MET A 272 -13.65 -0.26 -19.33
CA MET A 272 -14.76 -1.23 -19.23
C MET A 272 -16.11 -0.55 -19.45
N LYS A 273 -16.28 0.12 -20.61
CA LYS A 273 -17.42 0.97 -20.89
C LYS A 273 -18.75 0.23 -20.83
N LYS A 274 -18.84 -0.98 -21.40
CA LYS A 274 -20.07 -1.79 -21.38
C LYS A 274 -20.57 -2.04 -19.96
N ASP A 275 -19.69 -2.48 -19.07
CA ASP A 275 -20.01 -2.74 -17.66
C ASP A 275 -20.35 -1.43 -16.91
N ALA A 276 -19.60 -0.36 -17.18
CA ALA A 276 -19.88 0.96 -16.61
C ALA A 276 -21.29 1.45 -16.99
N CYS A 277 -21.70 1.29 -18.24
CA CYS A 277 -23.00 1.74 -18.72
C CYS A 277 -24.17 1.00 -18.09
N LEU A 278 -24.02 -0.32 -17.85
CA LEU A 278 -25.00 -1.09 -17.08
C LEU A 278 -25.15 -0.53 -15.65
N LEU A 279 -24.03 -0.16 -15.01
CA LEU A 279 -24.04 0.42 -13.66
C LEU A 279 -24.59 1.84 -13.62
N TYR A 280 -24.33 2.70 -14.62
CA TYR A 280 -24.96 4.03 -14.67
C TYR A 280 -26.47 3.94 -14.83
N LYS A 281 -26.96 2.99 -15.65
CA LYS A 281 -28.40 2.72 -15.78
C LYS A 281 -28.99 2.25 -14.45
N ASP A 282 -28.33 1.32 -13.76
CA ASP A 282 -28.77 0.87 -12.43
C ASP A 282 -28.79 2.01 -11.41
N TYR A 283 -27.73 2.84 -11.35
CA TYR A 283 -27.69 4.03 -10.51
C TYR A 283 -28.85 4.99 -10.78
N ALA A 284 -29.11 5.32 -12.06
CA ALA A 284 -30.18 6.23 -12.44
C ALA A 284 -31.56 5.68 -12.03
N ASN A 285 -31.79 4.38 -12.24
CA ASN A 285 -33.03 3.71 -11.81
C ASN A 285 -33.21 3.81 -10.28
N LYS A 286 -32.19 3.47 -9.49
CA LYS A 286 -32.25 3.58 -8.02
C LYS A 286 -32.49 5.02 -7.55
N MET A 287 -31.90 6.01 -8.23
CA MET A 287 -32.13 7.42 -7.90
C MET A 287 -33.56 7.86 -8.23
N ASN A 288 -34.13 7.37 -9.34
CA ASN A 288 -35.52 7.63 -9.72
C ASN A 288 -36.51 7.00 -8.74
N GLU A 289 -36.31 5.73 -8.37
CA GLU A 289 -37.13 5.01 -7.39
C GLU A 289 -37.15 5.71 -6.01
N GLN A 290 -36.06 6.37 -5.65
CA GLN A 290 -35.96 7.16 -4.42
C GLN A 290 -36.51 8.59 -4.55
N GLY A 291 -37.09 8.97 -5.69
CA GLY A 291 -37.58 10.33 -5.95
C GLY A 291 -36.46 11.38 -6.05
N LYS A 292 -35.23 10.96 -6.35
CA LYS A 292 -34.03 11.81 -6.40
C LYS A 292 -33.52 12.04 -7.83
N SER A 293 -34.38 11.94 -8.85
CA SER A 293 -34.03 12.13 -10.27
C SER A 293 -33.28 13.44 -10.55
N SER A 294 -33.61 14.51 -9.83
CA SER A 294 -32.96 15.82 -9.95
C SER A 294 -31.50 15.83 -9.48
N ARG A 295 -31.07 14.84 -8.69
CA ARG A 295 -29.71 14.69 -8.18
C ARG A 295 -28.81 13.80 -9.04
N ILE A 296 -29.32 13.26 -10.15
CA ILE A 296 -28.53 12.48 -11.11
C ILE A 296 -27.55 13.44 -11.81
N PRO A 297 -26.22 13.24 -11.70
CA PRO A 297 -25.24 14.12 -12.34
C PRO A 297 -25.40 14.19 -13.86
N ALA A 298 -25.14 15.36 -14.46
CA ALA A 298 -25.19 15.52 -15.91
C ALA A 298 -24.25 14.55 -16.65
N SER A 299 -23.07 14.31 -16.07
CA SER A 299 -22.08 13.33 -16.58
C SER A 299 -22.60 11.89 -16.59
N VAL A 300 -23.55 11.54 -15.73
CA VAL A 300 -24.22 10.24 -15.75
C VAL A 300 -25.27 10.22 -16.86
N LYS A 301 -26.07 11.28 -16.99
CA LYS A 301 -27.12 11.38 -18.03
C LYS A 301 -26.55 11.20 -19.43
N SER A 302 -25.40 11.81 -19.72
CA SER A 302 -24.70 11.65 -21.01
C SER A 302 -24.16 10.24 -21.26
N LYS A 303 -24.11 9.37 -20.23
CA LYS A 303 -23.66 7.98 -20.30
C LYS A 303 -24.83 6.98 -20.22
N LEU A 304 -26.08 7.44 -20.20
CA LEU A 304 -27.24 6.54 -20.19
C LEU A 304 -27.50 5.92 -21.57
N ASP A 305 -27.15 6.66 -22.63
CA ASP A 305 -27.32 6.25 -24.02
C ASP A 305 -26.09 5.53 -24.59
N CYS A 306 -25.29 4.89 -23.74
CA CYS A 306 -24.16 4.10 -24.24
C CYS A 306 -24.64 3.01 -25.22
N PRO A 307 -23.88 2.75 -26.30
CA PRO A 307 -24.11 1.61 -27.18
C PRO A 307 -23.94 0.27 -26.45
#